data_AF-W1X9W6-F1
#
_entry.id   AF-W1X9W6-F1
#
_cell.length_a   1.000
_cell.length_b   1.000
_cell.length_c   1.000
_cell.angle_alpha   90.00
_cell.angle_beta   90.00
_cell.angle_gamma   90.00
#
_symmetry.space_group_name_H-M   'P 1'
#
loop_
_entity.id
_entity.type
_entity.pdbx_description
1 polymer ?
#
loop_
_entity_poly.entity_id
_entity_poly.type
_entity_poly.pdbx_seq_one_letter_code
_entity_poly.pdbx_strand_id
1 'polypeptide(L)'
;HSLSGELHWQWFPLGSGGALSPGIILTAVITGLVNISNTYGAIRGTDVFYPQQGAGNTRYRRSFVATGFMTLITVPLAVIPFSPFVSSIGLLTQTGDYTRRSFIYGSVICLLVALVPALTRLFCSIPLPVSSAVMLVSYLPLLFSALVFSQQITFTARNIYRLALPLFVGIFLMALPP
;
A
#
# COMPACT_ATOMS: atom_id res chain seq x y z
N HIS A 1 -32.51 -11.43 -0.96
CA HIS A 1 -32.40 -10.89 0.41
C HIS A 1 -31.86 -9.48 0.33
N SER A 2 -32.64 -8.52 0.81
CA SER A 2 -32.45 -7.07 0.73
C SER A 2 -31.20 -6.62 1.50
N LEU A 3 -30.23 -6.03 0.79
CA LEU A 3 -29.11 -5.28 1.36
C LEU A 3 -29.57 -3.87 1.76
N SER A 4 -30.55 -3.77 2.65
CA SER A 4 -30.79 -2.56 3.43
C SER A 4 -29.95 -2.67 4.70
N GLY A 5 -28.63 -2.53 4.55
CA GLY A 5 -27.73 -2.38 5.69
C GLY A 5 -27.92 -0.99 6.27
N GLU A 6 -28.76 -0.86 7.29
CA GLU A 6 -28.76 0.35 8.12
C GLU A 6 -27.35 0.52 8.69
N LEU A 7 -26.68 1.60 8.29
CA LEU A 7 -25.35 1.94 8.78
C LEU A 7 -25.50 2.46 10.21
N HIS A 8 -25.56 1.55 11.18
CA HIS A 8 -25.63 1.90 12.60
C HIS A 8 -24.33 2.59 13.00
N TRP A 9 -24.41 3.85 13.42
CA TRP A 9 -23.25 4.59 13.90
C TRP A 9 -22.76 3.97 15.21
N GLN A 10 -21.61 3.31 15.18
CA GLN A 10 -20.98 2.72 16.36
C GLN A 10 -19.74 3.53 16.72
N TRP A 11 -19.63 3.90 17.99
CA TRP A 11 -18.43 4.54 18.52
C TRP A 11 -17.29 3.52 18.53
N PHE A 12 -16.33 3.71 17.62
CA PHE A 12 -15.16 2.86 17.38
C PHE A 12 -15.51 1.38 17.19
N PRO A 13 -15.45 0.82 15.96
CA PRO A 13 -15.55 -0.61 15.75
C PRO A 13 -14.29 -1.28 16.33
N LEU A 14 -14.27 -1.46 17.65
CA LEU A 14 -13.21 -2.14 18.34
C LEU A 14 -13.17 -3.57 17.81
N GLY A 15 -11.98 -4.03 17.44
CA GLY A 15 -11.81 -5.38 16.95
C GLY A 15 -12.30 -6.37 17.98
N SER A 16 -13.27 -7.21 17.62
CA SER A 16 -13.64 -8.34 18.46
C SER A 16 -12.38 -9.19 18.65
N GLY A 17 -12.12 -9.63 19.89
CA GLY A 17 -10.97 -10.45 20.24
C GLY A 17 -11.00 -11.79 19.52
N GLY A 18 -10.63 -11.77 18.24
CA GLY A 18 -10.75 -12.90 17.33
C GLY A 18 -9.92 -14.08 17.80
N ALA A 19 -10.48 -15.28 17.68
CA ALA A 19 -9.76 -16.51 18.00
C ALA A 19 -8.49 -16.61 17.13
N LEU A 20 -7.34 -16.76 17.78
CA LEU A 20 -6.07 -16.99 17.10
C LEU A 20 -6.09 -18.36 16.43
N SER A 21 -6.37 -18.38 15.12
CA SER A 21 -6.26 -19.59 14.32
C SER A 21 -4.87 -19.68 13.69
N PRO A 22 -4.28 -20.89 13.56
CA PRO A 22 -3.00 -21.07 12.88
C PRO A 22 -2.99 -20.52 11.45
N GLY A 23 -4.11 -20.59 10.74
CA GLY A 23 -4.26 -20.02 9.40
C GLY A 23 -4.17 -18.50 9.37
N ILE A 24 -4.78 -17.80 10.35
CA ILE A 24 -4.68 -16.35 10.48
C ILE A 24 -3.25 -15.92 10.81
N ILE A 25 -2.56 -16.67 11.67
CA ILE A 25 -1.15 -16.40 11.99
C ILE A 25 -0.29 -16.53 10.73
N LEU A 26 -0.47 -17.61 9.96
CA LEU A 26 0.28 -17.83 8.72
C LEU A 26 0.04 -16.72 7.69
N THR A 27 -1.23 -16.36 7.43
CA THR A 27 -1.56 -15.30 6.48
C THR A 27 -1.04 -13.95 6.97
N ALA A 28 -1.13 -13.65 8.27
CA ALA A 28 -0.58 -12.42 8.85
C ALA A 28 0.95 -12.32 8.69
N VAL A 29 1.69 -13.43 8.86
CA VAL A 29 3.14 -13.46 8.62
C VAL A 29 3.46 -13.21 7.15
N ILE A 30 2.75 -13.86 6.23
CA ILE A 30 2.93 -13.66 4.78
C ILE A 30 2.60 -12.23 4.40
N THR A 31 1.47 -11.68 4.87
CA THR A 31 1.09 -10.27 4.66
C THR A 31 2.16 -9.33 5.22
N GLY A 32 2.73 -9.63 6.40
CA GLY A 32 3.85 -8.88 6.96
C GLY A 32 5.08 -8.86 6.06
N LEU A 33 5.47 -10.00 5.50
CA LEU A 33 6.58 -10.09 4.54
C LEU A 33 6.32 -9.29 3.26
N VAL A 34 5.10 -9.34 2.73
CA VAL A 34 4.70 -8.51 1.58
C VAL A 34 4.74 -7.02 1.93
N ASN A 35 4.28 -6.67 3.13
CA ASN A 35 4.29 -5.29 3.63
C ASN A 35 5.72 -4.74 3.78
N ILE A 36 6.68 -5.60 4.16
CA ILE A 36 8.10 -5.26 4.22
C ILE A 36 8.64 -4.94 2.83
N SER A 37 8.35 -5.77 1.83
CA SER A 37 8.74 -5.53 0.43
C SER A 37 8.14 -4.23 -0.11
N ASN A 38 6.87 -3.94 0.19
CA ASN A 38 6.21 -2.70 -0.19
C ASN A 38 6.87 -1.47 0.46
N THR A 39 7.18 -1.55 1.76
CA THR A 39 7.85 -0.48 2.49
C THR A 39 9.24 -0.21 1.92
N TYR A 40 10.01 -1.27 1.63
CA TYR A 40 11.31 -1.16 0.99
C TYR A 40 11.21 -0.50 -0.38
N GLY A 41 10.27 -0.96 -1.22
CA GLY A 41 10.01 -0.41 -2.55
C GLY A 41 9.59 1.05 -2.52
N ALA A 42 8.73 1.45 -1.58
CA ALA A 42 8.31 2.85 -1.41
C ALA A 42 9.47 3.76 -1.00
N ILE A 43 10.32 3.32 -0.07
CA ILE A 43 11.48 4.12 0.35
C ILE A 43 12.48 4.24 -0.81
N ARG A 44 12.83 3.11 -1.44
CA ARG A 44 13.80 3.10 -2.53
C ARG A 44 13.31 3.88 -3.75
N GLY A 45 12.04 3.71 -4.11
CA GLY A 45 11.42 4.40 -5.23
C GLY A 45 11.23 5.91 -4.98
N THR A 46 11.25 6.36 -3.72
CA THR A 46 11.24 7.80 -3.40
C THR A 46 12.63 8.42 -3.24
N ASP A 47 13.71 7.63 -3.22
CA ASP A 47 15.09 8.15 -3.11
C ASP A 47 15.43 9.15 -4.22
N VAL A 48 14.90 8.93 -5.43
CA VAL A 48 15.14 9.79 -6.60
C VAL A 48 14.63 11.23 -6.40
N PHE A 49 13.63 11.43 -5.54
CA PHE A 49 13.06 12.76 -5.26
C PHE A 49 13.77 13.47 -4.10
N TYR A 50 14.58 12.76 -3.30
CA TYR A 50 15.28 13.31 -2.13
C TYR A 50 16.79 13.02 -2.18
N PRO A 51 17.52 13.46 -3.23
CA PRO A 51 18.92 13.11 -3.45
C PRO A 51 19.86 13.57 -2.33
N GLN A 52 19.52 14.66 -1.63
CA GLN A 52 20.34 15.20 -0.54
C GLN A 52 20.25 14.42 0.77
N GLN A 53 19.28 13.51 0.92
CA GLN A 53 19.04 12.83 2.20
C GLN A 53 19.73 11.46 2.30
N GLY A 54 20.28 10.93 1.20
CA GLY A 54 20.99 9.65 1.16
C GLY A 54 20.11 8.43 1.50
N ALA A 55 20.34 7.31 0.83
CA ALA A 55 19.69 6.03 1.14
C ALA A 55 20.35 5.38 2.38
N GLY A 56 20.40 6.09 3.51
CA GLY A 56 21.03 5.60 4.73
C GLY A 56 20.18 4.54 5.43
N ASN A 57 20.81 3.49 5.97
CA ASN A 57 20.16 2.45 6.80
C ASN A 57 19.26 3.04 7.91
N THR A 58 19.59 4.23 8.42
CA THR A 58 18.78 4.96 9.41
C THR A 58 17.38 5.32 8.90
N ARG A 59 17.22 5.68 7.62
CA ARG A 59 15.91 6.03 7.04
C ARG A 59 15.03 4.80 6.93
N TYR A 60 15.57 3.70 6.42
CA TYR A 60 14.88 2.41 6.40
C TYR A 60 14.44 2.02 7.81
N ARG A 61 15.35 2.05 8.79
CA ARG A 61 15.03 1.70 10.18
C ARG A 61 13.92 2.59 10.75
N ARG A 62 13.99 3.91 10.54
CA ARG A 62 12.95 4.85 11.01
C ARG A 62 11.60 4.60 10.35
N SER A 63 11.57 4.35 9.04
CA SER A 63 10.33 4.03 8.32
C SER A 63 9.72 2.71 8.81
N PHE A 64 10.51 1.65 8.95
CA PHE A 64 10.03 0.37 9.48
C PHE A 64 9.50 0.49 10.91
N VAL A 65 10.22 1.18 11.79
CA VAL A 65 9.78 1.39 13.18
C VAL A 65 8.51 2.24 13.23
N ALA A 66 8.42 3.31 12.44
CA ALA A 66 7.23 4.16 12.40
C ALA A 66 6.00 3.39 11.88
N THR A 67 6.13 2.67 10.76
CA THR A 67 5.03 1.88 10.19
C THR A 67 4.61 0.74 11.12
N GLY A 68 5.56 0.05 11.75
CA GLY A 68 5.28 -1.01 12.72
C GLY A 68 4.58 -0.47 13.97
N PHE A 69 5.07 0.64 14.53
CA PHE A 69 4.43 1.29 15.69
C PHE A 69 3.02 1.78 15.38
N MET A 70 2.81 2.41 14.21
CA MET A 70 1.47 2.83 13.80
C MET A 70 0.54 1.64 13.60
N THR A 71 1.03 0.54 13.01
CA THR A 71 0.24 -0.69 12.88
C THR A 71 -0.19 -1.23 14.25
N LEU A 72 0.69 -1.23 15.25
CA LEU A 72 0.37 -1.64 16.63
C LEU A 72 -0.73 -0.78 17.26
N ILE A 73 -0.69 0.54 17.03
CA ILE A 73 -1.74 1.46 17.51
C ILE A 73 -3.09 1.14 16.88
N THR A 74 -3.10 0.70 15.62
CA THR A 74 -4.34 0.44 14.89
C THR A 74 -4.92 -0.96 15.09
N VAL A 75 -4.20 -1.88 15.75
CA VAL A 75 -4.69 -3.23 16.12
C VAL A 75 -6.02 -3.19 16.90
N PRO A 76 -6.18 -2.42 18.00
CA PRO A 76 -7.45 -2.36 18.73
C PRO A 76 -8.62 -1.86 17.88
N LEU A 77 -8.34 -1.16 16.78
CA LEU A 77 -9.33 -0.64 15.84
C LEU A 77 -9.66 -1.64 14.69
N ALA A 78 -9.18 -2.89 14.77
CA ALA A 78 -9.33 -3.90 13.72
C ALA A 78 -8.84 -3.46 12.32
N VAL A 79 -7.86 -2.55 12.29
CA VAL A 79 -7.28 -2.07 11.03
C VAL A 79 -6.23 -3.06 10.53
N ILE A 80 -6.31 -3.39 9.25
CA ILE A 80 -5.34 -4.23 8.56
C ILE A 80 -3.98 -3.50 8.50
N PRO A 81 -2.85 -4.18 8.73
CA PRO A 81 -1.52 -3.58 8.59
C PRO A 81 -1.36 -2.83 7.27
N PHE A 82 -0.81 -1.62 7.35
CA PHE A 82 -0.57 -0.76 6.20
C PHE A 82 0.93 -0.49 5.99
N SER A 83 1.31 -0.13 4.77
CA SER A 83 2.67 0.34 4.41
C SER A 83 2.59 1.72 3.79
N PRO A 84 3.75 2.41 3.68
CA PRO A 84 3.86 3.56 2.79
C PRO A 84 3.32 3.22 1.39
N PHE A 85 2.44 4.08 0.88
CA PHE A 85 1.73 3.81 -0.36
C PHE A 85 2.67 4.00 -1.55
N VAL A 86 3.10 2.88 -2.16
CA VAL A 86 4.06 2.89 -3.27
C VAL A 86 3.55 3.73 -4.45
N SER A 87 2.22 3.73 -4.68
CA SER A 87 1.61 4.47 -5.78
C SER A 87 1.76 6.00 -5.66
N SER A 88 2.04 6.54 -4.46
CA SER A 88 2.36 7.96 -4.29
C SER A 88 3.58 8.38 -5.13
N ILE A 89 4.50 7.47 -5.47
CA ILE A 89 5.64 7.75 -6.37
C ILE A 89 5.15 8.28 -7.72
N GLY A 90 4.07 7.70 -8.26
CA GLY A 90 3.51 8.12 -9.53
C GLY A 90 2.96 9.54 -9.48
N LEU A 91 2.20 9.84 -8.42
CA LEU A 91 1.66 11.18 -8.20
C LEU A 91 2.78 12.22 -7.98
N LEU A 92 3.83 11.88 -7.22
CA LEU A 92 5.00 12.73 -7.04
C LEU A 92 5.73 12.99 -8.36
N THR A 93 5.84 11.98 -9.22
CA THR A 93 6.47 12.10 -10.55
C THR A 93 5.66 13.01 -11.47
N GLN A 94 4.33 12.90 -11.44
CA GLN A 94 3.43 13.68 -12.28
C GLN A 94 3.29 15.14 -11.83
N THR A 95 3.18 15.37 -10.52
CA THR A 95 2.95 16.71 -9.95
C THR A 95 4.25 17.48 -9.73
N GLY A 96 5.37 16.79 -9.57
CA GLY A 96 6.66 17.40 -9.22
C GLY A 96 6.71 17.98 -7.80
N ASP A 97 5.64 17.85 -7.01
CA ASP A 97 5.55 18.40 -5.65
C ASP A 97 5.84 17.32 -4.60
N TYR A 98 7.03 17.40 -4.02
CA TYR A 98 7.52 16.53 -2.94
C TYR A 98 7.57 17.27 -1.60
N THR A 99 6.78 18.33 -1.42
CA THR A 99 6.74 19.06 -0.15
C THR A 99 5.92 18.31 0.91
N ARG A 100 6.34 18.43 2.18
CA ARG A 100 5.58 17.89 3.31
C ARG A 100 4.20 18.53 3.48
N ARG A 101 4.02 19.75 2.97
CA ARG A 101 2.75 20.50 3.06
C ARG A 101 1.65 19.79 2.28
N SER A 102 1.93 19.38 1.05
CA SER A 102 0.97 18.66 0.20
C SER A 102 0.57 17.31 0.79
N PHE A 103 1.51 16.61 1.44
CA PHE A 103 1.19 15.40 2.21
C PHE A 103 0.24 15.68 3.39
N ILE A 104 0.49 16.74 4.17
CA ILE A 104 -0.36 17.11 5.31
C ILE A 104 -1.76 17.50 4.83
N TYR A 105 -1.88 18.33 3.79
CA TYR A 105 -3.17 18.72 3.24
C TYR A 105 -3.96 17.51 2.73
N GLY A 106 -3.33 16.61 1.97
CA GLY A 106 -3.97 15.38 1.52
C GLY A 106 -4.45 14.51 2.67
N SER A 107 -3.62 14.35 3.72
CA SER A 107 -3.98 13.57 4.91
C SER A 107 -5.17 14.17 5.67
N VAL A 108 -5.20 15.49 5.83
CA VAL A 108 -6.31 16.21 6.49
C VAL A 108 -7.60 16.09 5.67
N ILE A 109 -7.53 16.23 4.36
CA ILE A 109 -8.70 16.06 3.47
C ILE A 109 -9.23 14.62 3.58
N CYS A 110 -8.35 13.61 3.51
CA CYS A 110 -8.75 12.21 3.68
C CYS A 110 -9.41 11.96 5.05
N LEU A 111 -8.88 12.55 6.12
CA LEU A 111 -9.47 12.46 7.46
C LEU A 111 -10.87 13.08 7.49
N LEU A 112 -11.05 14.26 6.90
CA LEU A 112 -12.36 14.92 6.83
C LEU A 112 -13.37 14.09 6.02
N VAL A 113 -12.94 13.51 4.90
CA VAL A 113 -13.79 12.61 4.09
C VAL A 113 -14.19 11.36 4.88
N ALA A 114 -13.26 10.79 5.66
CA ALA A 114 -13.53 9.62 6.50
C ALA A 114 -14.46 9.95 7.69
N LEU A 115 -14.41 11.17 8.21
CA LEU A 115 -15.23 11.61 9.35
C LEU A 115 -16.67 11.95 8.95
N VAL A 116 -16.88 12.41 7.70
CA VAL A 116 -18.19 12.86 7.21
C VAL A 116 -18.91 11.71 6.48
N PRO A 117 -19.95 11.09 7.07
CA PRO A 117 -20.58 9.88 6.51
C PRO A 117 -21.23 10.11 5.14
N ALA A 118 -21.72 11.33 4.89
CA ALA A 118 -22.30 11.70 3.59
C ALA A 118 -21.26 11.64 2.46
N LEU A 119 -20.01 12.06 2.72
CA LEU A 119 -18.93 11.95 1.75
C LEU A 119 -18.54 10.49 1.55
N THR A 120 -18.42 9.71 2.62
CA THR A 120 -18.16 8.27 2.52
C THR A 120 -19.20 7.57 1.64
N ARG A 121 -20.50 7.87 1.83
CA ARG A 121 -21.59 7.32 1.00
C ARG A 121 -21.46 7.69 -0.47
N LEU A 122 -21.07 8.94 -0.77
CA LEU A 122 -20.83 9.38 -2.13
C LEU A 122 -19.70 8.58 -2.79
N PHE A 123 -18.58 8.38 -2.11
CA PHE A 123 -17.50 7.54 -2.63
C PHE A 123 -17.90 6.07 -2.79
N CYS A 124 -18.70 5.52 -1.87
CA CYS A 124 -19.24 4.16 -1.99
C CYS A 124 -20.24 3.98 -3.14
N SER A 125 -20.83 5.06 -3.65
CA SER A 125 -21.75 5.02 -4.81
C SER A 125 -21.04 4.98 -6.16
N ILE A 126 -19.71 5.18 -6.18
CA ILE A 126 -18.93 5.17 -7.42
C ILE A 126 -18.95 3.75 -8.02
N PRO A 127 -19.27 3.61 -9.32
CA PRO A 127 -19.27 2.32 -10.00
C PRO A 127 -17.89 1.64 -9.96
N LEU A 128 -17.89 0.32 -9.76
CA LEU A 128 -16.67 -0.50 -9.77
C LEU A 128 -15.76 -0.25 -10.99
N PRO A 129 -16.26 -0.10 -12.23
CA PRO A 129 -15.41 0.16 -13.38
C PRO A 129 -14.57 1.44 -13.26
N VAL A 130 -15.12 2.49 -12.63
CA VAL A 130 -14.42 3.76 -12.42
C VAL A 130 -13.30 3.58 -11.40
N SER A 131 -13.58 2.88 -10.30
CA SER A 131 -12.57 2.56 -9.29
C SER A 131 -11.41 1.76 -9.88
N SER A 132 -11.71 0.75 -10.70
CA SER A 132 -10.69 -0.06 -11.39
C SER A 132 -9.85 0.76 -12.37
N ALA A 133 -10.47 1.70 -13.10
CA ALA A 133 -9.75 2.59 -14.00
C ALA A 133 -8.77 3.52 -13.24
N VAL A 134 -9.20 4.08 -12.10
CA VAL A 134 -8.33 4.92 -11.25
C VAL A 134 -7.16 4.10 -10.66
N MET A 135 -7.42 2.84 -10.26
CA MET A 135 -6.37 1.93 -9.81
C MET A 135 -5.36 1.65 -10.94
N LEU A 136 -5.81 1.43 -12.18
CA LEU A 136 -4.91 1.24 -13.32
C LEU A 136 -3.97 2.43 -13.50
N VAL A 137 -4.49 3.66 -13.46
CA VAL A 137 -3.67 4.89 -13.55
C VAL A 137 -2.62 4.95 -12.44
N SER A 138 -2.95 4.44 -11.26
CA SER A 138 -2.03 4.35 -10.11
C SER A 138 -0.96 3.26 -10.27
N TYR A 139 -1.26 2.18 -11.00
CA TYR A 139 -0.34 1.08 -11.26
C TYR A 139 0.63 1.35 -12.42
N LEU A 140 0.29 2.21 -13.39
CA LEU A 140 1.20 2.53 -14.50
C LEU A 140 2.55 3.11 -14.03
N PRO A 141 2.59 4.11 -13.13
CA PRO A 141 3.86 4.62 -12.61
C PRO A 141 4.62 3.60 -11.75
N LEU A 142 3.90 2.67 -11.09
CA LEU A 142 4.54 1.58 -10.36
C LEU A 142 5.27 0.62 -11.29
N LEU A 143 4.64 0.26 -12.40
CA LEU A 143 5.27 -0.52 -13.45
C LEU A 143 6.49 0.21 -14.03
N PHE A 144 6.35 1.50 -14.33
CA PHE A 144 7.48 2.32 -14.78
C PHE A 144 8.64 2.32 -13.78
N SER A 145 8.36 2.53 -12.49
CA SER A 145 9.37 2.48 -11.43
C SER A 145 10.04 1.10 -11.32
N ALA A 146 9.30 0.01 -11.54
CA ALA A 146 9.87 -1.34 -11.54
C ALA A 146 10.79 -1.57 -12.75
N LEU A 147 10.45 -1.05 -13.93
CA LEU A 147 11.30 -1.12 -15.13
C LEU A 147 12.60 -0.33 -14.94
N VAL A 148 12.52 0.89 -14.41
CA VAL A 148 13.70 1.71 -14.08
C VAL A 148 14.58 1.00 -13.04
N PHE A 149 13.98 0.36 -12.03
CA PHE A 149 14.72 -0.44 -11.07
C PHE A 149 15.42 -1.63 -11.73
N SER A 150 14.77 -2.29 -12.69
CA SER A 150 15.39 -3.39 -13.44
C SER A 150 16.63 -2.95 -14.22
N GLN A 151 16.74 -1.69 -14.64
CA GLN A 151 17.93 -1.16 -15.32
C GLN A 151 19.16 -1.07 -14.40
N GLN A 152 18.97 -1.07 -13.07
CA GLN A 152 20.07 -1.10 -12.10
C GLN A 152 20.68 -2.51 -11.94
N ILE A 153 20.06 -3.54 -12.53
CA ILE A 153 20.50 -4.93 -12.48
C ILE A 153 21.27 -5.25 -13.76
N THR A 154 22.45 -5.87 -13.63
CA THR A 154 23.18 -6.40 -14.79
C THR A 154 22.45 -7.63 -15.35
N PHE A 155 21.98 -7.55 -16.60
CA PHE A 155 21.29 -8.66 -17.27
C PHE A 155 22.27 -9.77 -17.63
N THR A 156 22.50 -10.67 -16.67
CA THR A 156 23.17 -11.94 -16.85
C THR A 156 22.14 -13.06 -16.90
N ALA A 157 22.46 -14.21 -17.52
CA ALA A 157 21.56 -15.36 -17.54
C ALA A 157 21.01 -15.71 -16.14
N ARG A 158 21.88 -15.69 -15.12
CA ARG A 158 21.49 -15.94 -13.72
C ARG A 158 20.51 -14.91 -13.17
N ASN A 159 20.71 -13.62 -13.45
CA ASN A 159 19.85 -12.56 -12.93
C ASN A 159 18.49 -12.53 -13.63
N ILE A 160 18.45 -12.88 -14.93
CA ILE A 160 17.20 -13.01 -15.68
C ILE A 160 16.32 -14.11 -15.07
N TYR A 161 16.86 -15.29 -14.76
CA TYR A 161 16.09 -16.35 -14.10
C TYR A 161 15.58 -15.92 -12.71
N ARG A 162 16.38 -15.18 -11.94
CA ARG A 162 15.97 -14.68 -10.61
C ARG A 162 14.83 -13.66 -10.67
N LEU A 163 14.68 -12.94 -11.79
CA LEU A 163 13.59 -12.00 -12.02
C LEU A 163 12.36 -12.70 -12.60
N ALA A 164 12.56 -13.54 -13.62
CA ALA A 164 11.49 -14.18 -14.38
C ALA A 164 10.74 -15.24 -13.56
N LEU A 165 11.43 -16.06 -12.76
CA LEU A 165 10.79 -17.13 -11.98
C LEU A 165 9.72 -16.59 -11.01
N PRO A 166 10.03 -15.62 -10.11
CA PRO A 166 9.03 -15.04 -9.21
C PRO A 166 7.88 -14.36 -9.97
N LEU A 167 8.19 -13.66 -11.07
CA LEU A 167 7.19 -12.99 -11.91
C LEU A 167 6.18 -13.99 -12.48
N PHE A 168 6.67 -15.03 -13.17
CA PHE A 168 5.80 -16.01 -13.81
C PHE A 168 5.07 -16.90 -12.80
N VAL A 169 5.70 -17.26 -11.69
CA VAL A 169 5.01 -17.98 -10.61
C VAL A 169 3.87 -17.13 -10.05
N GLY A 170 4.09 -15.85 -9.80
CA GLY A 170 3.04 -14.93 -9.35
C GLY A 170 1.87 -14.83 -10.33
N ILE A 171 2.17 -14.63 -11.62
CA ILE A 171 1.15 -14.57 -12.68
C ILE A 171 0.36 -15.89 -12.77
N PHE A 172 1.06 -17.03 -12.70
CA PHE A 172 0.42 -18.34 -12.76
C PHE A 172 -0.51 -18.58 -11.58
N LEU A 173 -0.05 -18.29 -10.35
CA LEU A 173 -0.87 -18.41 -9.14
C LEU A 173 -2.11 -17.52 -9.17
N MET A 174 -2.01 -16.32 -9.76
CA MET A 174 -3.17 -15.43 -9.94
C MET A 174 -4.19 -15.95 -10.95
N ALA A 175 -3.76 -16.78 -11.90
CA ALA A 175 -4.63 -17.35 -12.93
C ALA A 175 -5.32 -18.66 -12.51
N LEU A 176 -4.91 -19.25 -11.39
CA LEU A 176 -5.55 -20.45 -10.85
C LEU A 176 -6.93 -20.10 -10.26
N PRO A 177 -7.97 -20.91 -10.51
CA PRO A 177 -9.25 -20.74 -9.84
C PRO A 177 -9.11 -21.01 -8.32
N PRO A 178 -9.92 -20.33 -7.49
CA PRO A 178 -9.90 -20.46 -6.04
C PRO A 178 -10.35 -21.85 -5.54
#